data_AF-A0A2E9KZY9-F1
#
_entry.id   AF-A0A2E9KZY9-F1
#
_cell.length_a   1.000
_cell.length_b   1.000
_cell.length_c   1.000
_cell.angle_alpha   90.00
_cell.angle_beta   90.00
_cell.angle_gamma   90.00
#
_symmetry.space_group_name_H-M   'P 1'
#
loop_
_entity.id
_entity.type
_entity.pdbx_description
1 polymer ?
#
loop_
_entity_poly.entity_id
_entity_poly.type
_entity_poly.pdbx_seq_one_letter_code
_entity_poly.pdbx_strand_id
1 'polypeptide(L)' 'MGTEFPPMVNPEQFLHLSIHLGAPKKLQVMLSCLQHVDGHGELKIPVTKTAVALHCSREYVSRVLSELVNQGV' A
#
# COMPACT_ATOMS: atom_id res chain seq x y z
N MET A 1 21.16 -27.24 -0.84
CA MET A 1 20.21 -26.63 -1.81
C MET A 1 19.71 -25.35 -1.16
N GLY A 2 20.26 -24.21 -1.57
CA GLY A 2 19.72 -22.92 -1.13
C GLY A 2 18.35 -22.77 -1.75
N THR A 3 17.30 -22.73 -0.94
CA THR A 3 16.01 -22.21 -1.36
C THR A 3 16.16 -20.70 -1.48
N GLU A 4 16.78 -20.26 -2.57
CA GLU A 4 16.68 -18.88 -3.03
C GLU A 4 15.20 -18.66 -3.32
N PHE A 5 14.52 -17.95 -2.40
CA PHE A 5 13.17 -17.47 -2.67
C PHE A 5 13.25 -16.65 -3.96
N PRO A 6 12.44 -16.95 -4.98
CA PRO A 6 12.49 -16.21 -6.25
C PRO A 6 12.17 -14.74 -5.97
N PRO A 7 12.75 -13.81 -6.74
CA PRO A 7 12.59 -12.40 -6.48
C PRO A 7 11.11 -12.00 -6.68
N MET A 8 10.70 -11.04 -5.85
CA MET A 8 9.60 -10.12 -6.12
C MET A 8 8.21 -10.74 -6.13
N VAL A 9 7.61 -10.83 -4.94
CA VAL A 9 6.17 -10.55 -4.83
C VAL A 9 5.96 -9.15 -5.45
N ASN A 10 5.36 -9.09 -6.64
CA ASN A 10 5.05 -7.82 -7.29
C ASN A 10 4.09 -7.04 -6.37
N PRO A 11 4.45 -5.82 -5.91
CA PRO A 11 3.62 -5.02 -5.05
C PRO A 11 2.18 -4.87 -5.56
N GLU A 12 1.97 -4.75 -6.88
CA GLU A 12 0.64 -4.71 -7.49
C GLU A 12 -0.14 -6.01 -7.29
N GLN A 13 0.48 -7.16 -7.54
CA GLN A 13 -0.15 -8.47 -7.33
C GLN A 13 -0.51 -8.67 -5.86
N PHE A 14 0.36 -8.24 -4.95
CA PHE A 14 0.09 -8.34 -3.52
C PHE A 14 -1.07 -7.46 -3.07
N LEU A 15 -1.17 -6.24 -3.61
CA LEU A 15 -2.32 -5.38 -3.38
C LEU A 15 -3.62 -6.01 -3.92
N HIS A 16 -3.60 -6.53 -5.14
CA HIS A 16 -4.76 -7.22 -5.74
C HIS A 16 -5.19 -8.45 -4.93
N LEU A 17 -4.24 -9.25 -4.45
CA LEU A 17 -4.50 -10.38 -3.57
C LEU A 17 -5.09 -9.92 -2.24
N SER A 18 -4.57 -8.84 -1.64
CA SER A 18 -5.11 -8.30 -0.39
C SER A 18 -6.56 -7.80 -0.53
N ILE A 19 -6.93 -7.29 -1.70
CA ILE A 19 -8.32 -6.91 -2.01
C ILE A 19 -9.20 -8.15 -2.14
N HIS A 20 -8.76 -9.16 -2.90
CA HIS A 20 -9.52 -10.40 -3.12
C HIS A 20 -9.73 -11.22 -1.85
N LEU A 21 -8.72 -11.28 -0.98
CA LEU A 21 -8.77 -12.00 0.29
C LEU A 21 -9.55 -11.23 1.37
N GLY A 22 -10.05 -10.02 1.08
CA GLY A 22 -10.75 -9.19 2.05
C GLY A 22 -9.87 -8.72 3.20
N ALA A 23 -8.57 -8.52 2.95
CA ALA A 23 -7.63 -8.07 3.97
C ALA A 23 -8.01 -6.67 4.52
N PRO A 24 -7.56 -6.32 5.73
CA PRO A 24 -7.89 -5.03 6.34
C PRO A 24 -7.54 -3.84 5.44
N LYS A 25 -8.45 -2.87 5.35
CA LYS A 25 -8.29 -1.71 4.47
C LYS A 25 -7.02 -0.90 4.76
N LYS A 26 -6.62 -0.83 6.03
CA LYS A 26 -5.35 -0.23 6.47
C LYS A 26 -4.14 -0.90 5.79
N LEU A 27 -4.13 -2.23 5.69
CA LEU A 27 -3.06 -2.97 5.00
C LEU A 27 -3.06 -2.64 3.50
N GLN A 28 -4.23 -2.59 2.87
CA GLN A 28 -4.35 -2.22 1.46
C GLN A 28 -3.80 -0.81 1.17
N VAL A 29 -4.07 0.15 2.07
CA VAL A 29 -3.49 1.51 1.99
C VAL A 29 -1.96 1.46 2.11
N MET A 30 -1.42 0.74 3.09
CA MET A 30 0.04 0.60 3.25
C MET A 30 0.71 -0.01 2.00
N LEU A 31 0.12 -1.08 1.45
CA LEU A 31 0.65 -1.75 0.25
C LEU A 31 0.59 -0.84 -0.98
N SER A 32 -0.48 -0.06 -1.12
CA SER A 32 -0.58 0.94 -2.18
C SER A 32 0.48 2.03 -2.04
N CYS A 33 0.89 2.39 -0.82
CA CYS A 33 1.96 3.36 -0.60
C CYS A 33 3.31 2.81 -1.06
N LEU A 34 3.65 1.57 -0.67
CA LEU A 34 4.93 0.93 -1.01
C LEU A 34 5.17 0.82 -2.53
N GLN A 35 4.11 0.74 -3.34
CA GLN A 35 4.19 0.77 -4.81
C GLN A 35 4.65 2.11 -5.39
N HIS A 36 4.48 3.20 -4.64
CA HIS A 36 4.67 4.58 -5.12
C HIS A 36 5.77 5.32 -4.35
N VAL A 37 6.59 4.59 -3.60
CA VAL A 37 7.81 5.12 -3.00
C VAL A 37 8.91 5.13 -4.06
N ASP A 38 9.54 6.28 -4.26
CA ASP A 38 10.67 6.37 -5.19
C ASP A 38 11.99 5.86 -4.56
N GLY A 39 13.07 5.83 -5.36
CA GLY A 39 14.38 5.37 -4.89
C GLY A 39 15.00 6.22 -3.76
N HIS A 40 14.40 7.36 -3.42
CA HIS A 40 14.79 8.22 -2.29
C HIS A 40 13.90 8.02 -1.05
N GLY A 41 12.88 7.17 -1.12
CA GLY A 41 11.94 6.96 -0.02
C GLY A 41 10.75 7.93 -0.04
N GLU A 42 10.60 8.76 -1.08
CA GLU A 42 9.53 9.76 -1.15
C GLU A 42 8.26 9.13 -1.73
N LEU A 43 7.15 9.27 -0.99
CA LEU A 43 5.84 8.77 -1.39
C LEU A 43 5.20 9.68 -2.44
N LYS A 44 5.12 9.21 -3.69
CA LYS A 44 4.53 9.96 -4.82
C LYS A 44 3.14 9.47 -5.20
N ILE A 45 2.24 9.35 -4.22
CA ILE A 45 0.83 8.97 -4.49
C ILE A 45 -0.15 10.10 -4.18
N PRO A 46 -1.00 10.52 -5.13
CA PRO A 46 -2.15 11.34 -4.83
C PRO A 46 -3.17 10.53 -4.00
N VAL A 47 -3.54 11.02 -2.82
CA VAL A 47 -4.55 10.41 -1.92
C VAL A 47 -5.85 10.06 -2.66
N THR A 48 -6.22 10.86 -3.66
CA THR A 48 -7.39 10.64 -4.52
C THR A 48 -7.28 9.38 -5.38
N LYS A 49 -6.09 9.06 -5.92
CA LYS A 49 -5.88 7.83 -6.70
C LYS A 49 -5.98 6.59 -5.83
N THR A 50 -5.40 6.63 -4.62
CA THR A 50 -5.51 5.53 -3.64
C THR A 50 -6.95 5.27 -3.22
N ALA A 51 -7.70 6.34 -2.95
CA ALA A 51 -9.12 6.24 -2.56
C ALA A 51 -9.97 5.56 -3.66
N VAL A 52 -9.75 5.94 -4.91
CA VAL A 52 -10.42 5.32 -6.07
C VAL A 52 -10.02 3.85 -6.22
N ALA A 53 -8.72 3.55 -6.19
CA ALA A 53 -8.22 2.18 -6.35
C ALA A 53 -8.70 1.23 -5.24
N LEU A 54 -8.86 1.75 -4.03
CA LEU A 54 -9.31 0.97 -2.88
C LEU A 54 -10.82 1.06 -2.65
N HIS A 55 -11.58 1.78 -3.47
CA HIS A 55 -13.02 2.00 -3.26
C HIS A 55 -13.33 2.46 -1.82
N CYS A 56 -12.59 3.45 -1.31
CA CYS A 56 -12.81 4.04 0.01
C CYS A 56 -12.79 5.57 -0.06
N SER A 57 -13.19 6.22 1.04
CA SER A 57 -13.21 7.68 1.07
C SER A 57 -11.80 8.27 1.14
N ARG A 58 -11.64 9.46 0.57
CA ARG A 58 -10.36 10.19 0.62
C ARG A 58 -9.96 10.50 2.07
N GLU A 59 -10.94 10.84 2.90
CA GLU A 59 -10.77 11.14 4.32
C GLU A 59 -10.22 9.93 5.07
N TYR A 60 -10.71 8.74 4.75
CA TYR A 60 -10.23 7.50 5.34
C TYR A 60 -8.76 7.26 4.98
N VAL A 61 -8.40 7.37 3.70
CA VAL A 61 -7.00 7.24 3.27
C VAL A 61 -6.12 8.27 3.97
N SER A 62 -6.54 9.54 4.01
CA SER A 62 -5.78 10.61 4.68
C SER A 62 -5.57 10.33 6.18
N ARG A 63 -6.61 9.82 6.86
CA ARG A 63 -6.51 9.44 8.28
C ARG A 63 -5.52 8.29 8.47
N VAL A 64 -5.61 7.24 7.66
CA VAL A 64 -4.70 6.09 7.74
C VAL A 64 -3.26 6.53 7.49
N LEU A 65 -3.03 7.37 6.48
CA LEU A 65 -1.69 7.92 6.20
C LEU A 65 -1.15 8.72 7.40
N SER A 66 -1.98 9.58 7.99
CA SER A 66 -1.59 10.33 9.20
C SER A 66 -1.26 9.41 10.37
N GLU A 67 -2.04 8.35 10.57
CA GLU A 67 -1.76 7.33 11.59
C GLU A 67 -0.43 6.60 11.34
N LEU A 68 -0.11 6.28 10.08
CA LEU A 68 1.15 5.62 9.71
C LEU A 68 2.36 6.52 9.97
N VAL A 69 2.28 7.80 9.57
CA VAL A 69 3.34 8.79 9.84
C VAL A 69 3.54 8.96 11.35
N ASN A 70 2.45 9.04 12.13
CA ASN A 70 2.53 9.12 13.58
C ASN A 70 3.13 7.85 14.23
N GLN A 71 3.11 6.72 13.53
CA GLN A 71 3.73 5.46 13.95
C GLN A 71 5.19 5.31 13.49
N GLY A 72 5.72 6.27 12.72
CA GLY A 72 7.08 6.24 12.18
C GLY A 72 7.26 5.25 11.03
N VAL A 73 6.17 4.91 10.35
CA VAL A 73 6.16 4.11 9.10
C VAL A 73 6.24 5.05 7.91
#